data_AF-A0A365H410-F1
#
_entry.id   AF-A0A365H410-F1
#
_cell.length_a   1.000
_cell.length_b   1.000
_cell.length_c   1.000
_cell.angle_alpha   90.00
_cell.angle_beta   90.00
_cell.angle_gamma   90.00
#
_symmetry.space_group_name_H-M   'P 1'
#
loop_
_entity.id
_entity.type
_entity.pdbx_description
1 polymer ?
#
loop_
_entity_poly.entity_id
_entity_poly.type
_entity_poly.pdbx_seq_one_letter_code
_entity_poly.pdbx_strand_id
1 'polypeptide(L)'
;MSESIPQLAGFLALRRIWPEMIDGWAAPGALESLPAAARLLAAGADRDDVIRLARCTAYEAVFAMLYRLTGEGRDHEASEDTPGWVLMETTPRGDLTGRPVRGLYEDILTMDPSGRDGQDLFK
;
A
#
# COMPACT_ATOMS: atom_id res chain seq x y z
N MET A 1 12.89 -2.02 27.29
CA MET A 1 13.38 -2.74 26.10
C MET A 1 12.75 -2.06 24.90
N SER A 2 13.48 -1.14 24.25
CA SER A 2 12.96 -0.47 23.05
C SER A 2 12.98 -1.49 21.93
N GLU A 3 11.80 -1.97 21.57
CA GLU A 3 11.56 -2.69 20.33
C GLU A 3 12.22 -1.93 19.17
N SER A 4 12.84 -2.67 18.24
CA SER A 4 13.80 -2.09 17.32
C SER A 4 13.19 -0.98 16.47
N ILE A 5 13.75 0.22 16.59
CA ILE A 5 13.29 1.48 16.00
C ILE A 5 13.04 1.41 14.46
N PRO A 6 13.72 0.55 13.66
CA PRO A 6 13.39 0.37 12.23
C PRO A 6 11.99 -0.22 11.96
N GLN A 7 11.53 -1.17 12.79
CA GLN A 7 10.22 -1.82 12.61
C GLN A 7 9.07 -0.83 12.85
N LEU A 8 9.27 0.10 13.79
CA LEU A 8 8.26 1.11 14.09
C LEU A 8 8.08 2.11 12.94
N ALA A 9 9.15 2.55 12.28
CA ALA A 9 9.05 3.51 11.17
C ALA A 9 8.29 2.91 9.98
N GLY A 10 8.61 1.66 9.61
CA GLY A 10 7.90 0.93 8.55
C GLY A 10 6.43 0.70 8.90
N PHE A 11 6.15 0.22 10.12
CA PHE A 11 4.77 0.06 10.61
C PHE A 11 3.98 1.37 10.55
N LEU A 12 4.55 2.49 11.02
CA LEU A 12 3.87 3.78 11.02
C LEU A 12 3.59 4.30 9.60
N ALA A 13 4.49 4.02 8.64
CA ALA A 13 4.28 4.33 7.24
C ALA A 13 3.12 3.51 6.65
N LEU A 14 3.03 2.24 7.01
CA LEU A 14 2.03 1.31 6.49
C LEU A 14 0.65 1.43 7.15
N ARG A 15 0.57 1.78 8.45
CA ARG A 15 -0.67 1.66 9.27
C ARG A 15 -1.91 2.37 8.71
N ARG A 16 -1.71 3.38 7.86
CA ARG A 16 -2.81 4.16 7.25
C ARG A 16 -3.10 3.73 5.82
N ILE A 17 -2.14 3.11 5.15
CA ILE A 17 -2.27 2.72 3.75
C ILE A 17 -3.42 1.73 3.58
N TRP A 18 -3.50 0.69 4.41
CA TRP A 18 -4.57 -0.29 4.26
C TRP A 18 -5.97 0.29 4.49
N PRO A 19 -6.27 0.93 5.64
CA PRO A 19 -7.60 1.50 5.86
C PRO A 19 -8.00 2.58 4.85
N GLU A 20 -7.04 3.40 4.40
CA GLU A 20 -7.36 4.59 3.59
C GLU A 20 -7.30 4.32 2.08
N MET A 21 -6.31 3.55 1.61
CA MET A 21 -6.08 3.32 0.18
C MET A 21 -6.74 2.04 -0.33
N ILE A 22 -6.87 1.01 0.53
CA ILE A 22 -7.48 -0.27 0.17
C ILE A 22 -8.93 -0.29 0.65
N ASP A 23 -9.17 -0.28 1.96
CA ASP A 23 -10.53 -0.39 2.51
C ASP A 23 -11.40 0.85 2.26
N GLY A 24 -10.80 1.99 1.89
CA GLY A 24 -11.53 3.18 1.44
C GLY A 24 -12.51 2.89 0.30
N TRP A 25 -12.26 1.86 -0.52
CA TRP A 25 -13.15 1.42 -1.61
C TRP A 25 -14.42 0.72 -1.13
N ALA A 26 -14.46 0.25 0.12
CA ALA A 26 -15.66 -0.30 0.75
C ALA A 26 -16.49 0.78 1.47
N ALA A 27 -16.02 2.03 1.54
CA ALA A 27 -16.73 3.09 2.22
C ALA A 27 -18.06 3.40 1.50
N PRO A 28 -19.14 3.73 2.24
CA PRO A 28 -20.41 4.12 1.64
C PRO A 28 -20.25 5.26 0.64
N GLY A 29 -20.76 5.08 -0.58
CA GLY A 29 -20.70 6.08 -1.65
C GLY A 29 -19.39 6.10 -2.45
N ALA A 30 -18.36 5.33 -2.07
CA ALA A 30 -17.08 5.31 -2.79
C ALA A 30 -17.26 4.87 -4.24
N LEU A 31 -18.00 3.79 -4.47
CA LEU A 31 -18.28 3.28 -5.82
C LEU A 31 -19.23 4.19 -6.60
N GLU A 32 -20.24 4.75 -5.96
CA GLU A 32 -21.23 5.63 -6.59
C GLU A 32 -20.62 6.96 -7.06
N SER A 33 -19.55 7.40 -6.39
CA SER A 33 -18.79 8.58 -6.81
C SER A 33 -18.06 8.38 -8.15
N LEU A 34 -17.83 7.12 -8.55
CA LEU A 34 -17.18 6.78 -9.82
C LEU A 34 -18.23 6.46 -10.90
N PRO A 35 -18.30 7.24 -12.00
CA PRO A 35 -19.29 7.01 -13.04
C PRO A 35 -19.26 5.61 -13.65
N ALA A 36 -18.07 4.99 -13.77
CA ALA A 36 -17.94 3.63 -14.29
C ALA A 36 -18.53 2.59 -13.32
N ALA A 37 -18.21 2.67 -12.03
CA ALA A 37 -18.73 1.75 -11.02
C ALA A 37 -20.24 1.96 -10.80
N ALA A 38 -20.73 3.20 -10.81
CA ALA A 38 -22.16 3.49 -10.78
C ALA A 38 -22.93 2.84 -11.94
N ARG A 39 -22.36 2.84 -13.16
CA ARG A 39 -22.97 2.13 -14.30
C ARG A 39 -22.95 0.62 -14.13
N LEU A 40 -21.88 0.04 -13.57
CA LEU A 40 -21.81 -1.40 -13.29
C LEU A 40 -22.90 -1.81 -12.28
N LEU A 41 -23.05 -1.05 -11.20
CA LEU A 41 -24.10 -1.29 -10.20
C LEU A 41 -25.51 -1.14 -10.79
N ALA A 42 -25.74 -0.10 -11.61
CA ALA A 42 -27.01 0.09 -12.30
C ALA A 42 -27.32 -1.02 -13.32
N ALA A 43 -26.29 -1.68 -13.87
CA ALA A 43 -26.42 -2.83 -14.74
C ALA A 43 -26.66 -4.16 -13.99
N GLY A 44 -26.73 -4.13 -12.65
CA GLY A 44 -27.00 -5.30 -11.81
C GLY A 44 -25.75 -6.08 -11.40
N ALA A 45 -24.54 -5.49 -11.53
CA ALA A 45 -23.35 -6.08 -10.95
C ALA A 45 -23.49 -6.21 -9.43
N ASP A 46 -23.01 -7.32 -8.88
CA ASP A 46 -22.96 -7.50 -7.43
C ASP A 46 -22.02 -6.46 -6.80
N ARG A 47 -22.49 -5.79 -5.75
CA ARG A 47 -21.73 -4.73 -5.10
C ARG A 47 -20.46 -5.25 -4.44
N ASP A 48 -20.53 -6.38 -3.76
CA ASP A 48 -19.41 -6.92 -3.00
C ASP A 48 -18.30 -7.38 -3.95
N ASP A 49 -18.66 -7.91 -5.12
CA ASP A 49 -17.68 -8.23 -6.17
C ASP A 49 -17.00 -6.98 -6.75
N VAL A 50 -17.74 -5.88 -6.96
CA VAL A 50 -17.14 -4.62 -7.42
C VAL A 50 -16.23 -4.01 -6.33
N ILE A 51 -16.62 -4.09 -5.06
CA ILE A 51 -15.77 -3.68 -3.93
C ILE A 51 -14.50 -4.54 -3.88
N ARG A 52 -14.61 -5.87 -4.02
CA ARG A 52 -13.46 -6.78 -4.00
C ARG A 52 -12.51 -6.48 -5.14
N LEU A 53 -13.02 -6.25 -6.36
CA LEU A 53 -12.22 -5.86 -7.51
C LEU A 53 -11.46 -4.54 -7.25
N ALA A 54 -12.14 -3.52 -6.72
CA ALA A 54 -11.53 -2.22 -6.43
C ALA A 54 -10.44 -2.33 -5.35
N ARG A 55 -10.72 -3.05 -4.25
CA ARG A 55 -9.76 -3.31 -3.17
C ARG A 55 -8.55 -4.09 -3.65
N CYS A 56 -8.75 -5.14 -4.45
CA CYS A 56 -7.68 -5.93 -5.05
C CYS A 56 -6.80 -5.09 -5.98
N THR A 57 -7.42 -4.28 -6.85
CA THR A 57 -6.69 -3.36 -7.74
C THR A 57 -5.88 -2.33 -6.96
N ALA A 58 -6.46 -1.76 -5.90
CA ALA A 58 -5.78 -0.80 -5.04
C ALA A 58 -4.60 -1.44 -4.29
N TYR A 59 -4.78 -2.65 -3.77
CA TYR A 59 -3.73 -3.44 -3.15
C TYR A 59 -2.56 -3.67 -4.12
N GLU A 60 -2.82 -4.15 -5.33
CA GLU A 60 -1.79 -4.41 -6.35
C GLU A 60 -1.00 -3.14 -6.71
N ALA A 61 -1.70 -2.02 -6.88
CA ALA A 61 -1.08 -0.72 -7.17
C ALA A 61 -0.20 -0.24 -6.00
N VAL A 62 -0.69 -0.36 -4.76
CA VAL A 62 0.06 -0.03 -3.55
C VAL A 62 1.28 -0.93 -3.41
N PHE A 63 1.13 -2.24 -3.58
CA PHE A 63 2.22 -3.21 -3.52
C PHE A 63 3.31 -2.87 -4.53
N ALA A 64 2.94 -2.67 -5.79
CA ALA A 64 3.88 -2.31 -6.85
C ALA A 64 4.62 -1.00 -6.54
N MET A 65 3.92 0.01 -6.02
CA MET A 65 4.54 1.27 -5.60
C MET A 65 5.51 1.06 -4.44
N LEU A 66 5.12 0.32 -3.40
CA LEU A 66 5.99 0.03 -2.25
C LEU A 66 7.21 -0.80 -2.66
N TYR A 67 7.06 -1.71 -3.62
CA TYR A 67 8.16 -2.50 -4.17
C TYR A 67 9.18 -1.60 -4.88
N ARG A 68 8.71 -0.71 -5.75
CA ARG A 68 9.58 0.29 -6.39
C ARG A 68 10.22 1.20 -5.34
N LEU A 69 9.46 1.64 -4.34
CA LEU A 69 9.89 2.57 -3.29
C LEU A 69 10.88 1.98 -2.26
N THR A 70 10.83 0.67 -2.00
CA THR A 70 11.55 0.09 -0.85
C THR A 70 12.25 -1.22 -1.14
N GLY A 71 12.08 -1.77 -2.34
CA GLY A 71 12.75 -2.98 -2.83
C GLY A 71 13.90 -2.68 -3.79
N GLU A 72 13.68 -1.80 -4.78
CA GLU A 72 14.66 -1.63 -5.86
C GLU A 72 15.54 -0.40 -5.72
N GLY A 73 15.02 0.78 -5.32
CA GLY A 73 15.83 1.99 -5.06
C GLY A 73 16.70 2.45 -6.25
N ARG A 74 16.50 1.86 -7.43
CA ARG A 74 17.20 2.13 -8.68
C ARG A 74 16.39 1.55 -9.83
N ASP A 75 16.63 2.07 -11.02
CA ASP A 75 16.16 1.44 -12.25
C ASP A 75 17.21 0.43 -12.73
N HIS A 76 16.82 -0.84 -12.86
CA HIS A 76 17.70 -1.91 -13.31
C HIS A 76 17.99 -1.88 -14.81
N GLU A 77 17.18 -1.16 -15.59
CA GLU A 77 17.36 -0.96 -17.02
C GLU A 77 18.18 0.30 -17.34
N ALA A 78 18.37 1.18 -16.35
CA ALA A 78 19.20 2.37 -16.48
C ALA A 78 20.70 2.05 -16.44
N SER A 79 21.50 2.95 -17.03
CA SER A 79 22.96 2.86 -16.99
C SER A 79 23.48 2.89 -15.55
N GLU A 80 24.57 2.17 -15.27
CA GLU A 80 25.21 2.12 -13.93
C GLU A 80 25.65 3.49 -13.41
N ASP A 81 25.85 4.47 -14.30
CA ASP A 81 26.23 5.84 -13.93
C ASP A 81 25.03 6.70 -13.50
N THR A 82 23.82 6.15 -13.52
CA THR A 82 22.61 6.87 -13.10
C THR A 82 22.40 6.81 -11.58
N PRO A 83 21.82 7.88 -10.98
CA PRO A 83 21.61 7.91 -9.55
C PRO A 83 20.54 6.91 -9.11
N GLY A 84 20.83 6.17 -8.05
CA GLY A 84 19.81 5.50 -7.24
C GLY A 84 19.21 6.42 -6.18
N TRP A 85 18.21 5.94 -5.45
CA TRP A 85 17.62 6.62 -4.32
C TRP A 85 17.17 5.61 -3.25
N VAL A 86 16.91 6.10 -2.04
CA VAL A 86 16.44 5.26 -0.95
C VAL A 86 15.47 6.04 -0.08
N LEU A 87 14.43 5.38 0.40
CA LEU A 87 13.59 5.93 1.45
C LEU A 87 14.32 5.80 2.79
N MET A 88 14.40 6.89 3.56
CA MET A 88 15.20 6.94 4.78
C MET A 88 14.36 7.40 5.97
N GLU A 89 14.55 6.75 7.11
CA GLU A 89 13.92 7.14 8.37
C GLU A 89 14.48 8.50 8.83
N THR A 90 13.61 9.36 9.33
CA THR A 90 13.96 10.63 9.95
C THR A 90 13.74 10.61 11.46
N THR A 91 14.51 11.40 12.20
CA THR A 91 14.18 11.73 13.59
C THR A 91 12.88 12.55 13.65
N PRO A 92 12.25 12.73 14.82
CA PRO A 92 11.11 13.62 14.96
C PRO A 92 11.38 15.09 14.57
N ARG A 93 12.65 15.48 14.47
CA ARG A 93 13.07 16.82 14.03
C ARG A 93 13.30 16.92 12.52
N GLY A 94 13.19 15.79 11.81
CA GLY A 94 13.40 15.71 10.36
C GLY A 94 14.82 15.34 9.94
N ASP A 95 15.74 15.11 10.88
CA ASP A 95 17.12 14.74 10.54
C ASP A 95 17.18 13.31 9.99
N LEU A 96 17.99 13.09 8.95
CA LEU A 96 18.20 11.75 8.41
C LEU A 96 18.92 10.87 9.43
N THR A 97 18.37 9.69 9.71
CA THR A 97 18.97 8.74 10.67
C THR A 97 20.06 7.86 10.04
N GLY A 98 20.18 7.86 8.71
CA GLY A 98 21.02 6.93 7.96
C GLY A 98 20.43 5.53 7.80
N ARG A 99 19.28 5.24 8.43
CA ARG A 99 18.62 3.93 8.34
C ARG A 99 17.63 3.90 7.16
N PRO A 100 17.83 3.02 6.16
CA PRO A 100 16.89 2.90 5.07
C PRO A 100 15.60 2.21 5.51
N VAL A 101 14.47 2.67 5.00
CA VAL A 101 13.18 1.99 5.07
C VAL A 101 13.11 1.02 3.90
N ARG A 102 12.94 -0.28 4.19
CA ARG A 102 12.99 -1.37 3.20
C ARG A 102 11.84 -2.35 3.43
N GLY A 103 11.54 -3.15 2.40
CA GLY A 103 10.65 -4.31 2.55
C GLY A 103 9.19 -3.99 2.87
N LEU A 104 8.74 -2.74 2.68
CA LEU A 104 7.35 -2.37 3.02
C LEU A 104 6.31 -3.14 2.18
N TYR A 105 6.68 -3.54 0.97
CA TYR A 105 5.84 -4.38 0.11
C TYR A 105 5.68 -5.80 0.66
N GLU A 106 6.60 -6.30 1.48
CA GLU A 106 6.49 -7.62 2.11
C GLU A 106 5.51 -7.57 3.29
N ASP A 107 5.48 -6.43 3.98
CA ASP A 107 4.69 -6.25 5.20
C ASP A 107 3.27 -5.75 4.95
N ILE A 108 2.94 -5.20 3.78
CA ILE A 108 1.64 -4.53 3.53
C ILE A 108 0.44 -5.46 3.77
N LEU A 109 0.53 -6.75 3.45
CA LEU A 109 -0.57 -7.71 3.70
C LEU A 109 -0.86 -7.88 5.19
N THR A 110 0.17 -7.83 6.04
CA THR A 110 0.02 -7.95 7.50
C THR A 110 -0.75 -6.77 8.12
N MET A 111 -0.98 -5.70 7.36
CA MET A 111 -1.75 -4.54 7.78
C MET A 111 -3.26 -4.70 7.61
N ASP A 112 -3.71 -5.82 7.03
CA ASP A 112 -5.12 -6.18 6.96
C ASP A 112 -5.75 -6.17 8.38
N PRO A 113 -6.71 -5.26 8.67
CA PRO A 113 -7.36 -5.18 9.96
C PRO A 113 -8.10 -6.47 10.36
N SER A 114 -8.44 -7.31 9.39
CA SER A 114 -9.08 -8.60 9.66
C SER A 114 -8.12 -9.67 10.20
N GLY A 115 -6.81 -9.42 10.11
CA GLY A 115 -5.76 -10.36 10.52
C GLY A 115 -5.68 -11.60 9.64
N ARG A 116 -6.20 -11.52 8.41
CA ARG A 116 -6.20 -12.63 7.44
C ARG A 116 -5.26 -12.37 6.27
N ASP A 117 -4.37 -11.40 6.39
CA ASP A 117 -3.36 -11.05 5.40
C ASP A 117 -3.94 -10.90 3.99
N GLY A 118 -5.08 -10.19 3.86
CA GLY A 118 -5.70 -9.89 2.56
C GLY A 118 -6.29 -11.11 1.83
N GLN A 119 -6.46 -12.26 2.49
CA GLN A 119 -7.01 -13.47 1.87
C GLN A 119 -8.38 -13.28 1.22
N ASP A 120 -9.16 -12.29 1.63
CA ASP A 120 -10.46 -11.97 1.04
C ASP A 120 -10.35 -11.27 -0.33
N LEU A 121 -9.19 -10.69 -0.67
CA LEU A 121 -8.95 -10.07 -1.98
C LEU A 121 -8.82 -11.09 -3.11
N PHE A 122 -8.44 -12.33 -2.77
CA PHE A 122 -8.08 -13.38 -3.73
C PHE A 122 -9.09 -14.54 -3.78
N LYS A 123 -10.31 -14.32 -3.30
CA LYS A 123 -11.41 -15.30 -3.25
C LYS A 123 -12.51 -15.00 -4.24
#